data_AF-A0A6J1P1D8-F1
#
_entry.id   AF-A0A6J1P1D8-F1
#
_cell.length_a   1.000
_cell.length_b   1.000
_cell.length_c   1.000
_cell.angle_alpha   90.00
_cell.angle_beta   90.00
_cell.angle_gamma   90.00
#
_symmetry.space_group_name_H-M   'P 1'
#
loop_
_entity.id
_entity.type
_entity.pdbx_description
1 polymer ?
#
loop_
_entity_poly.entity_id
_entity_poly.type
_entity_poly.pdbx_seq_one_letter_code
_entity_poly.pdbx_strand_id
1 'polypeptide(L)'
;MTTMRLTPPPIIRTTPRRLHFKEPCDYMAHHCFKAYITGAVCGRTLYFHYYTFKNYCMLEYVNCMERYRVWQLLHMGPCYEVKEHEEYLRYPYDDDYFLDQYYVIEDH
;
A
#
# COMPACT_ATOMS: atom_id res chain seq x y z
N MET A 1 -50.89 -13.22 39.34
CA MET A 1 -49.44 -13.10 39.10
C MET A 1 -49.25 -12.42 37.76
N THR A 2 -48.84 -11.15 37.78
CA THR A 2 -48.76 -10.31 36.59
C THR A 2 -47.31 -10.31 36.11
N THR A 3 -47.04 -10.98 34.99
CA THR A 3 -45.69 -11.04 34.39
C THR A 3 -45.35 -9.70 33.76
N MET A 4 -44.45 -8.93 34.39
CA MET A 4 -43.86 -7.74 33.78
C MET A 4 -42.99 -8.17 32.59
N ARG A 5 -43.41 -7.82 31.36
CA ARG A 5 -42.57 -7.93 30.17
C ARG A 5 -41.52 -6.83 30.22
N LEU A 6 -40.27 -7.21 30.51
CA LEU A 6 -39.11 -6.36 30.29
C LEU A 6 -38.96 -6.14 28.77
N THR A 7 -39.17 -4.91 28.32
CA THR A 7 -38.83 -4.53 26.95
C THR A 7 -37.31 -4.56 26.79
N PRO A 8 -36.77 -5.26 25.78
CA PRO A 8 -35.33 -5.25 25.54
C PRO A 8 -34.86 -3.81 25.25
N PRO A 9 -33.67 -3.42 25.71
CA PRO A 9 -33.14 -2.09 25.46
C PRO A 9 -32.99 -1.84 23.95
N PRO A 10 -33.20 -0.59 23.48
CA PRO A 10 -33.07 -0.27 22.08
C PRO A 10 -31.65 -0.57 21.59
N ILE A 11 -31.52 -1.42 20.57
CA ILE A 11 -30.25 -1.71 19.90
C ILE A 11 -29.84 -0.44 19.14
N ILE A 12 -28.87 0.32 19.66
CA ILE A 12 -28.27 1.44 18.95
C ILE A 12 -27.37 0.86 17.86
N ARG A 13 -27.81 0.93 16.60
CA ARG A 13 -26.95 0.57 15.46
C ARG A 13 -25.80 1.57 15.37
N THR A 14 -24.58 1.13 15.69
CA THR A 14 -23.33 1.90 15.55
C THR A 14 -22.73 1.79 14.15
N THR A 15 -23.57 1.69 13.11
CA THR A 15 -23.04 1.59 11.74
C THR A 15 -22.25 2.86 11.40
N PRO A 16 -21.00 2.73 10.92
CA PRO A 16 -20.20 3.88 10.56
C PRO A 16 -20.91 4.69 9.47
N ARG A 17 -20.74 6.02 9.52
CA ARG A 17 -21.36 6.94 8.56
C ARG A 17 -20.94 6.56 7.15
N ARG A 18 -21.91 6.30 6.27
CA ARG A 18 -21.63 6.07 4.84
C ARG A 18 -21.04 7.34 4.25
N LEU A 19 -19.82 7.24 3.74
CA LEU A 19 -19.17 8.32 3.00
C LEU A 19 -19.61 8.21 1.54
N HIS A 20 -20.05 9.32 0.98
CA HIS A 20 -20.33 9.45 -0.44
C HIS A 20 -19.26 10.35 -1.06
N PHE A 21 -18.59 9.82 -2.07
CA PHE A 21 -17.57 10.52 -2.83
C PHE A 21 -18.15 10.88 -4.20
N LYS A 22 -17.81 12.09 -4.70
CA LYS A 22 -18.26 12.54 -6.02
C LYS A 22 -17.47 11.87 -7.11
N GLU A 23 -16.15 11.76 -6.92
CA GLU A 23 -15.23 11.12 -7.84
C GLU A 23 -14.59 9.88 -7.21
N PRO A 24 -14.27 8.83 -8.01
CA PRO A 24 -13.63 7.63 -7.49
C PRO A 24 -12.24 7.91 -6.92
N CYS A 25 -11.53 8.93 -7.43
CA CYS A 25 -10.22 9.32 -6.93
C CYS A 25 -10.29 9.98 -5.53
N ASP A 26 -11.44 10.56 -5.15
CA ASP A 26 -11.64 11.15 -3.82
C ASP A 26 -11.60 10.09 -2.72
N TYR A 27 -12.03 8.86 -3.04
CA TYR A 27 -11.91 7.72 -2.14
C TYR A 27 -10.43 7.43 -1.84
N MET A 28 -9.60 7.38 -2.88
CA MET A 28 -8.14 7.19 -2.73
C MET A 28 -7.54 8.34 -1.91
N ALA A 29 -7.86 9.59 -2.21
CA ALA A 29 -7.38 10.72 -1.40
C ALA A 29 -7.76 10.57 0.08
N HIS A 30 -9.03 10.27 0.38
CA HIS A 30 -9.52 10.20 1.75
C HIS A 30 -8.82 9.11 2.59
N HIS A 31 -8.55 7.95 2.00
CA HIS A 31 -7.98 6.81 2.71
C HIS A 31 -6.45 6.76 2.64
N CYS A 32 -5.87 7.16 1.52
CA CYS A 32 -4.44 7.00 1.26
C CYS A 32 -3.58 8.13 1.77
N PHE A 33 -4.10 9.34 1.87
CA PHE A 33 -3.41 10.39 2.62
C PHE A 33 -3.44 10.14 4.14
N LYS A 34 -4.26 9.20 4.64
CA LYS A 34 -4.26 8.79 6.05
C LYS A 34 -3.40 7.57 6.32
N ALA A 35 -3.23 6.69 5.33
CA ALA A 35 -2.38 5.51 5.41
C ALA A 35 -0.91 5.86 5.10
N TYR A 36 -0.24 6.57 6.02
CA TYR A 36 1.20 6.84 5.93
C TYR A 36 2.10 5.60 6.17
N ILE A 37 1.50 4.42 6.33
CA ILE A 37 2.17 3.22 6.83
C ILE A 37 2.92 2.48 5.71
N THR A 38 2.48 2.62 4.45
CA THR A 38 3.19 2.00 3.34
C THR A 38 4.41 2.84 2.99
N GLY A 39 5.60 2.23 3.02
CA GLY A 39 6.87 2.92 2.73
C GLY A 39 6.93 3.48 1.30
N ALA A 40 7.97 4.26 1.01
CA ALA A 40 8.19 4.84 -0.32
C ALA A 40 8.19 3.76 -1.41
N VAL A 41 7.80 4.11 -2.63
CA VAL A 41 7.84 3.21 -3.79
C VAL A 41 8.44 3.90 -5.00
N CYS A 42 9.16 3.13 -5.82
CA CYS A 42 9.65 3.61 -7.09
C CYS A 42 8.63 3.29 -8.17
N GLY A 43 8.15 4.31 -8.86
CA GLY A 43 7.29 4.18 -10.03
C GLY A 43 8.06 4.48 -11.32
N ARG A 44 7.68 3.80 -12.40
CA ARG A 44 8.16 4.09 -13.76
C ARG A 44 7.00 4.34 -14.73
N THR A 45 7.22 5.17 -15.73
CA THR A 45 6.29 5.30 -16.87
C THR A 45 6.70 4.37 -18.02
N LEU A 46 5.84 4.27 -19.06
CA LEU A 46 6.16 3.57 -20.30
C LEU A 46 7.37 4.16 -21.05
N TYR A 47 7.72 5.42 -20.78
CA TYR A 47 8.86 6.11 -21.39
C TYR A 47 10.10 6.13 -20.48
N PHE A 48 10.19 5.20 -19.53
CA PHE A 48 11.33 5.07 -18.60
C PHE A 48 11.63 6.33 -17.78
N HIS A 49 10.61 7.16 -17.51
CA HIS A 49 10.73 8.17 -16.45
C HIS A 49 10.47 7.53 -15.09
N TYR A 50 11.37 7.75 -14.14
CA TYR A 50 11.32 7.22 -12.79
C TYR A 50 10.93 8.31 -11.81
N TYR A 51 10.11 7.96 -10.81
CA TYR A 51 9.74 8.87 -9.73
C TYR A 51 9.50 8.10 -8.44
N THR A 52 10.00 8.65 -7.34
CA THR A 52 9.79 8.09 -6.00
C THR A 52 8.50 8.67 -5.42
N PHE A 53 7.50 7.81 -5.24
CA PHE A 53 6.28 8.15 -4.52
C PHE A 53 6.45 7.90 -3.02
N LYS A 54 5.81 8.73 -2.20
CA LYS A 54 5.86 8.60 -0.73
C LYS A 54 5.32 7.25 -0.26
N ASN A 55 4.35 6.70 -0.98
CA ASN A 55 3.78 5.40 -0.72
C ASN A 55 3.06 4.85 -1.96
N TYR A 56 2.73 3.55 -1.93
CA TYR A 56 2.04 2.88 -3.04
C TYR A 56 0.72 3.56 -3.42
N CYS A 57 -0.07 3.99 -2.44
CA CYS A 57 -1.36 4.57 -2.78
C CYS A 57 -1.26 6.00 -3.36
N MET A 58 -0.20 6.76 -3.09
CA MET A 58 0.05 8.01 -3.80
C MET A 58 0.30 7.76 -5.29
N LEU A 59 0.98 6.66 -5.64
CA LEU A 59 1.14 6.25 -7.04
C LEU A 59 -0.22 5.97 -7.67
N GLU A 60 -1.09 5.21 -7.00
CA GLU A 60 -2.45 4.93 -7.51
C GLU A 60 -3.32 6.19 -7.63
N TYR A 61 -3.24 7.09 -6.66
CA TYR A 61 -3.94 8.37 -6.69
C TYR A 61 -3.52 9.22 -7.89
N VAL A 62 -2.21 9.31 -8.15
CA VAL A 62 -1.68 10.04 -9.32
C VAL A 62 -2.15 9.39 -10.61
N ASN A 63 -2.17 8.06 -10.71
CA ASN A 63 -2.74 7.37 -11.87
C ASN A 63 -4.22 7.69 -12.08
N CYS A 64 -5.00 7.77 -10.99
CA CYS A 64 -6.43 8.09 -11.04
C CYS A 64 -6.67 9.53 -11.53
N MET A 65 -5.86 10.47 -11.08
CA MET A 65 -5.97 11.90 -11.43
C MET A 65 -5.39 12.23 -12.80
N GLU A 66 -4.18 11.75 -13.11
CA GLU A 66 -3.47 12.08 -14.35
C GLU A 66 -4.08 11.39 -15.55
N ARG A 67 -4.57 10.14 -15.46
CA ARG A 67 -5.23 9.34 -16.53
C ARG A 67 -4.43 9.09 -17.83
N TYR A 68 -3.68 10.06 -18.33
CA TYR A 68 -2.90 10.02 -19.57
C TYR A 68 -1.49 9.48 -19.32
N ARG A 69 -0.95 9.66 -18.11
CA ARG A 69 0.37 9.19 -17.71
C ARG A 69 0.19 8.06 -16.69
N VAL A 70 0.51 6.84 -17.12
CA VAL A 70 0.41 5.65 -16.27
C VAL A 70 1.77 5.37 -15.64
N TRP A 71 1.78 5.38 -14.31
CA TRP A 71 2.89 4.95 -13.47
C TRP A 71 2.70 3.49 -13.09
N GLN A 72 3.70 2.68 -13.38
CA GLN A 72 3.82 1.29 -12.96
C GLN A 72 4.71 1.21 -11.74
N LEU A 73 4.34 0.38 -10.77
CA LEU A 73 5.22 0.04 -9.65
C LEU A 73 6.44 -0.72 -10.16
N LEU A 74 7.64 -0.23 -9.84
CA LEU A 74 8.90 -0.90 -10.17
C LEU A 74 9.38 -1.76 -8.99
N HIS A 75 9.54 -1.14 -7.81
CA HIS A 75 9.90 -1.83 -6.57
C HIS A 75 9.49 -1.01 -5.34
N MET A 76 9.49 -1.65 -4.17
CA MET A 76 9.34 -0.97 -2.88
C MET A 76 10.65 -0.23 -2.55
N GLY A 77 10.56 0.97 -1.98
CA GLY A 77 11.68 1.85 -1.70
C GLY A 77 11.84 3.01 -2.71
N PRO A 78 12.80 3.91 -2.48
CA PRO A 78 13.07 5.03 -3.38
C PRO A 78 13.73 4.57 -4.68
N CYS A 79 13.43 5.24 -5.80
CA CYS A 79 14.18 5.04 -7.03
C CYS A 79 15.65 5.39 -6.82
N TYR A 80 16.54 4.60 -7.43
CA TYR A 80 17.97 4.81 -7.43
C TYR A 80 18.47 5.13 -8.83
N GLU A 81 19.45 6.03 -8.92
CA GLU A 81 20.20 6.25 -10.16
C GLU A 81 21.20 5.11 -10.31
N VAL A 82 20.96 4.26 -11.31
CA VAL A 82 21.93 3.23 -11.70
C VAL A 82 23.09 3.95 -12.39
N LYS A 83 24.27 3.93 -11.76
CA LYS A 83 25.50 4.36 -12.42
C LYS A 83 25.86 3.31 -13.47
N GLU A 84 26.25 3.73 -14.67
CA GLU A 84 26.82 2.81 -15.64
C GLU A 84 28.06 2.16 -15.03
N HIS A 85 28.03 0.84 -14.90
CA HIS A 85 29.18 0.06 -14.48
C HIS A 85 30.01 -0.25 -15.72
N GLU A 86 31.26 0.22 -15.75
CA GLU A 86 32.20 -0.07 -16.84
C GLU A 86 32.63 -1.55 -16.86
N GLU A 87 32.43 -2.28 -15.76
CA GLU A 87 32.83 -3.67 -15.61
C GLU A 87 31.64 -4.54 -15.16
N TYR A 88 31.49 -5.70 -15.80
CA TYR A 88 30.49 -6.70 -15.41
C TYR A 88 30.86 -7.32 -14.06
N LEU A 89 30.30 -6.78 -12.97
CA LEU A 89 30.39 -7.38 -11.65
C LEU A 89 29.51 -8.62 -11.63
N ARG A 90 30.11 -9.79 -11.90
CA ARG A 90 29.46 -11.07 -11.65
C ARG A 90 29.24 -11.19 -10.15
N TYR A 91 28.02 -10.98 -9.68
CA TYR A 91 27.61 -11.35 -8.33
C TYR A 91 27.49 -12.87 -8.28
N PRO A 92 28.38 -13.59 -7.56
CA PRO A 92 28.15 -14.99 -7.31
C PRO A 92 26.87 -15.12 -6.47
N TYR A 93 25.93 -15.94 -6.93
CA TYR A 93 24.76 -16.31 -6.15
C TYR A 93 25.19 -17.41 -5.19
N ASP A 94 25.59 -17.03 -3.97
CA ASP A 94 26.03 -17.95 -2.93
C ASP A 94 24.82 -18.51 -2.15
N ASP A 95 23.88 -19.13 -2.87
CA ASP A 95 22.72 -19.89 -2.36
C ASP A 95 21.77 -19.13 -1.40
N ASP A 96 20.54 -19.62 -1.24
CA ASP A 96 19.51 -19.00 -0.41
C ASP A 96 19.52 -19.49 1.04
N TYR A 97 20.71 -19.68 1.63
CA TYR A 97 20.83 -20.26 2.98
C TYR A 97 20.03 -19.51 4.07
N PHE A 98 19.73 -18.22 3.83
CA PHE A 98 18.89 -17.43 4.74
C PHE A 98 17.41 -17.88 4.75
N LEU A 99 16.92 -18.53 3.69
CA LEU A 99 15.56 -19.10 3.61
C LEU A 99 15.45 -20.45 4.31
N ASP A 100 16.58 -21.14 4.53
CA ASP A 100 16.59 -22.44 5.20
C ASP A 100 16.42 -22.33 6.72
N GLN A 101 16.55 -21.13 7.29
CA GLN A 101 16.45 -20.89 8.72
C GLN A 101 14.99 -20.58 9.11
N TYR A 102 14.21 -21.64 9.34
CA TYR A 102 12.90 -21.53 9.98
C TYR A 102 13.08 -21.26 11.48
N TYR A 103 12.99 -20.00 11.90
CA TYR A 103 12.82 -19.66 13.31
C TYR A 103 11.36 -19.86 13.69
N VAL A 104 11.00 -21.07 14.13
CA VAL A 104 9.74 -21.27 14.86
C VAL A 104 9.98 -20.71 16.26
N ILE A 105 9.52 -19.49 16.50
CA ILE A 105 9.48 -18.93 17.84
C ILE A 105 8.36 -19.67 18.58
N GLU A 106 8.73 -20.64 19.41
CA GLU A 106 7.80 -21.25 20.35
C GLU A 106 7.59 -20.25 21.51
N ASP A 107 6.44 -19.57 21.52
CA ASP A 107 5.98 -18.85 22.70
C ASP A 107 5.59 -19.87 23.78
N HIS A 108 6.36 -19.91 24.87
CA HIS A 108 6.02 -20.61 26.11
C HIS A 108 5.37 -19.67 27.13
#